data_AF-A0A645GN06-F1
#
_entry.id   AF-A0A645GN06-F1
#
_cell.length_a   1.000
_cell.length_b   1.000
_cell.length_c   1.000
_cell.angle_alpha   90.00
_cell.angle_beta   90.00
_cell.angle_gamma   90.00
#
_symmetry.space_group_name_H-M   'P 1'
#
loop_
_entity.id
_entity.type
_entity.pdbx_description
1 polymer ?
#
loop_
_entity_poly.entity_id
_entity_poly.type
_entity_poly.pdbx_seq_one_letter_code
_entity_poly.pdbx_strand_id
1 'polypeptide(L)' 'MEKKPEEVVAHAVSGMLPKNKLRSRMMTRLRVFAGAEHTHAAQNPVELNV' A
#
# COMPACT_ATOMS: atom_id res chain seq x y z
N MET A 1 20.35 1.52 -3.25
CA MET A 1 19.17 0.72 -3.64
C MET A 1 19.17 -0.69 -3.02
N GLU A 2 20.28 -1.16 -2.44
CA GLU A 2 20.40 -2.52 -1.90
C GLU A 2 19.66 -2.80 -0.58
N LYS A 3 19.21 -1.76 0.15
CA LYS A 3 18.62 -1.94 1.49
C LYS A 3 17.09 -1.98 1.52
N LYS A 4 16.41 -1.32 0.57
CA LYS A 4 14.93 -1.20 0.53
C LYS A 4 14.43 -0.86 -0.89
N PRO A 5 14.23 -1.85 -1.78
CA PRO A 5 13.73 -1.61 -3.14
C PRO A 5 12.32 -0.99 -3.15
N GLU A 6 11.53 -1.23 -2.10
CA GLU A 6 10.16 -0.73 -1.92
C GLU A 6 10.06 0.80 -1.87
N GLU A 7 11.07 1.47 -1.30
CA GLU A 7 11.07 2.91 -1.11
C GLU A 7 11.17 3.67 -2.44
N VAL A 8 11.85 3.08 -3.44
CA VAL A 8 11.99 3.67 -4.78
C VAL A 8 10.62 3.81 -5.45
N VAL A 9 9.82 2.74 -5.40
CA VAL A 9 8.47 2.71 -5.97
C VAL A 9 7.55 3.64 -5.18
N ALA A 10 7.60 3.60 -3.85
CA ALA A 10 6.80 4.47 -3.00
C ALA A 10 7.10 5.95 -3.26
N HIS A 11 8.37 6.31 -3.46
CA HIS A 11 8.78 7.69 -3.76
C HIS A 11 8.30 8.15 -5.14
N ALA A 12 8.39 7.29 -6.16
CA ALA A 12 7.87 7.59 -7.49
C ALA A 12 6.36 7.86 -7.47
N VAL A 13 5.59 6.99 -6.81
CA VAL A 13 4.12 7.16 -6.68
C VAL A 13 3.77 8.42 -5.89
N SER A 14 4.52 8.72 -4.83
CA SER A 14 4.39 9.96 -4.07
C SER A 14 4.55 11.20 -4.96
N GLY A 15 5.46 11.17 -5.94
CA GLY A 15 5.66 12.25 -6.91
C GLY A 15 4.53 12.42 -7.93
N MET A 16 3.84 11.33 -8.27
CA MET A 16 2.72 11.33 -9.22
C MET A 16 1.38 11.78 -8.62
N LEU A 17 1.25 11.80 -7.29
CA LEU A 17 0.02 12.21 -6.61
C LEU A 17 -0.16 13.74 -6.58
N PRO A 18 -1.41 14.24 -6.68
CA PRO A 18 -1.70 15.66 -6.56
C PRO A 18 -1.29 16.20 -5.18
N LYS A 19 -0.67 17.37 -5.16
CA LYS A 19 -0.21 18.03 -3.93
C LYS A 19 -1.38 18.66 -3.18
N ASN A 20 -2.09 17.85 -2.40
CA ASN A 20 -3.22 18.28 -1.55
C ASN A 20 -3.19 17.60 -0.17
N LYS A 21 -4.14 17.98 0.71
CA LYS A 21 -4.27 17.41 2.07
C LYS A 21 -4.54 15.89 2.08
N LEU A 22 -5.07 15.34 0.98
CA LEU A 22 -5.37 13.91 0.86
C LEU A 22 -4.15 13.08 0.43
N ARG A 23 -3.08 13.70 -0.09
CA ARG A 23 -1.89 13.00 -0.58
C ARG A 23 -1.31 12.03 0.44
N SER A 24 -1.18 12.46 1.70
CA SER A 24 -0.69 11.58 2.79
C SER A 24 -1.62 10.39 3.01
N ARG A 25 -2.94 10.63 3.05
CA ARG A 25 -3.97 9.60 3.19
C ARG A 25 -4.04 8.64 2.01
N MET A 26 -3.71 9.09 0.80
CA MET A 26 -3.62 8.23 -0.37
C MET A 26 -2.40 7.32 -0.28
N MET A 27 -1.26 7.83 0.19
CA MET A 27 -0.06 7.01 0.36
C MET A 27 -0.22 5.89 1.39
N THR A 28 -1.04 6.07 2.44
CA THR A 28 -1.27 4.99 3.43
C THR A 28 -2.03 3.78 2.84
N ARG A 29 -2.64 3.94 1.66
CA ARG A 29 -3.32 2.85 0.95
C ARG A 29 -2.37 2.06 0.05
N LEU A 30 -1.22 2.62 -0.32
CA LEU A 30 -0.22 1.92 -1.11
C LEU A 30 0.60 1.00 -0.20
N ARG A 31 0.73 -0.26 -0.60
CA ARG A 31 1.58 -1.23 0.07
C ARG A 31 2.48 -1.86 -0.99
N VAL A 32 3.79 -1.68 -0.84
CA VAL A 32 4.80 -2.14 -1.79
C VAL A 32 5.54 -3.30 -1.13
N PHE A 33 5.67 -4.41 -1.85
CA PHE A 33 6.38 -5.61 -1.40
C PHE A 33 7.55 -5.85 -2.35
N ALA A 34 8.72 -6.22 -1.83
CA ALA A 34 9.90 -6.49 -2.65
C ALA A 34 9.82 -7.81 -3.46
N GLY A 35 8.90 -8.71 -3.10
CA GLY A 35 8.74 -10.04 -3.72
C GLY A 35 7.33 -10.28 -4.27
N ALA A 36 7.11 -11.50 -4.77
CA ALA A 36 5.82 -11.90 -5.36
C ALA A 36 4.69 -12.11 -4.34
N GLU A 37 5.05 -12.27 -3.06
CA GLU A 37 4.11 -12.51 -1.97
C GLU A 37 3.61 -11.19 -1.36
N HIS A 38 2.32 -11.15 -1.01
CA HIS A 38 1.71 -10.03 -0.30
C HIS A 38 0.96 -10.52 0.95
N THR A 39 0.95 -9.73 2.03
CA THR A 39 0.25 -10.07 3.28
C THR A 39 -1.27 -9.83 3.22
N HIS A 40 -1.82 -9.60 2.03
CA HIS A 40 -3.25 -9.39 1.82
C HIS A 40 -4.00 -10.72 1.78
N ALA A 41 -4.40 -11.17 2.96
CA ALA A 41 -5.46 -12.16 3.09
C ALA A 41 -6.81 -11.54 2.65
N ALA A 42 -7.62 -12.34 1.98
CA ALA A 42 -9.00 -11.97 1.70
C ALA A 42 -9.80 -11.84 3.01
N GLN A 43 -10.91 -11.10 2.97
CA GLN A 43 -11.82 -11.00 4.11
C GLN A 43 -12.48 -12.37 4.37
N ASN A 44 -12.55 -12.80 5.63
CA ASN A 44 -13.29 -13.99 6.07
C ASN A 44 -14.54 -13.55 6.87
N PRO A 45 -15.68 -13.29 6.19
CA PRO A 45 -16.92 -12.96 6.89
C PRO A 45 -17.42 -14.15 7.71
N VAL A 46 -17.85 -13.88 8.95
CA VAL A 46 -18.46 -14.88 9.84
C VAL A 46 -19.97 -14.76 9.74
N GLU A 47 -20.67 -15.88 9.55
CA GLU A 47 -22.13 -15.92 9.50
C GLU A 47 -22.72 -15.61 10.89
N LEU A 48 -23.66 -14.65 10.92
CA LEU A 48 -24.45 -14.31 12.10
C LEU A 48 -25.81 -15.02 12.02
N ASN A 49 -26.07 -15.95 12.92
CA ASN A 49 -27.42 -16.50 13.12
C ASN A 49 -28.18 -15.54 14.05
N VAL A 50 -29.21 -14.88 13.51
CA VAL A 50 -30.17 -14.03 14.25
C VAL A 50 -31.43 -14.83 14.53
#